data_AF-A0A7V2RG78-F1
#
_entry.id   AF-A0A7V2RG78-F1
#
_cell.length_a   1.000
_cell.length_b   1.000
_cell.length_c   1.000
_cell.angle_alpha   90.00
_cell.angle_beta   90.00
_cell.angle_gamma   90.00
#
_symmetry.space_group_name_H-M   'P 1'
#
loop_
_entity.id
_entity.type
_entity.pdbx_description
1 polymer ?
#
loop_
_entity_poly.entity_id
_entity_poly.type
_entity_poly.pdbx_seq_one_letter_code
_entity_poly.pdbx_strand_id
1 'polypeptide(L)'
;MDILLYIIFTLLGLAVGSFLNVLVDRLPVGKSLVHPSSHCDACNHKLSFLDLIPVLSYLMLRGRCRYCRARIPLRILWVEAGSGLIFFLSYWRFGLTAEFAITALWCCVFLSIIFIDFEHKLILNRITYPAAVVGLVILGIDTISSDWNLLTYIKSFWPESGILNIAIVNGIIAGAIGFAFFFIIFLINPGGMGMGDIKLAFLIGLATGLPLFVVALLIGILLGGLAAIILLVFLKKGRKDVIPYGTFLALGPIITLLWGNEIFDWYLSLF
;
A
#
# COMPACT_ATOMS: atom_id res chain seq x y z
N MET A 1 -2.36 -15.04 25.70
CA MET A 1 -1.10 -14.63 25.03
C MET A 1 -1.39 -13.73 23.83
N ASP A 2 -2.54 -13.87 23.19
CA ASP A 2 -2.84 -13.19 21.92
C ASP A 2 -2.98 -11.67 22.06
N ILE A 3 -3.60 -11.17 23.14
CA ILE A 3 -3.73 -9.71 23.41
C ILE A 3 -2.37 -9.01 23.43
N LEU A 4 -1.36 -9.63 24.05
CA LEU A 4 -0.02 -9.06 24.09
C LEU A 4 0.59 -8.97 22.69
N LEU A 5 0.41 -9.99 21.86
CA LEU A 5 0.92 -10.00 20.48
C LEU A 5 0.19 -8.97 19.60
N TYR A 6 -1.14 -8.81 19.75
CA TYR A 6 -1.88 -7.72 19.10
C TYR A 6 -1.27 -6.35 19.42
N ILE A 7 -0.98 -6.08 20.70
CA ILE A 7 -0.38 -4.82 21.13
C ILE A 7 1.02 -4.67 20.54
N ILE A 8 1.86 -5.71 20.62
CA ILE A 8 3.24 -5.68 20.09
C ILE A 8 3.24 -5.37 18.59
N PHE A 9 2.43 -6.06 17.79
CA PHE A 9 2.41 -5.84 16.34
C PHE A 9 1.79 -4.50 15.96
N THR A 10 0.79 -4.02 16.71
CA THR A 10 0.26 -2.67 16.52
C THR A 10 1.35 -1.62 16.79
N LEU A 11 2.10 -1.75 17.88
CA LEU A 11 3.22 -0.84 18.20
C LEU A 11 4.34 -0.92 17.17
N LEU A 12 4.63 -2.11 16.64
CA LEU A 12 5.57 -2.28 15.55
C LEU A 12 5.08 -1.55 14.29
N GLY A 13 3.80 -1.71 13.92
CA GLY A 13 3.20 -1.02 12.79
C GLY A 13 3.20 0.50 12.93
N LEU A 14 2.94 1.01 14.14
CA LEU A 14 3.08 2.43 14.47
C LEU A 14 4.52 2.93 14.25
N ALA A 15 5.52 2.18 14.71
CA ALA A 15 6.93 2.51 14.52
C ALA A 15 7.35 2.48 13.05
N VAL A 16 6.90 1.47 12.30
CA VAL A 16 7.07 1.39 10.84
C VAL A 16 6.42 2.59 10.17
N GLY A 17 5.21 2.98 10.57
CA GLY A 17 4.52 4.16 10.04
C GLY A 17 5.29 5.46 10.24
N SER A 18 6.00 5.60 11.36
CA SER A 18 6.88 6.75 11.59
C SER A 18 8.03 6.79 10.57
N PHE A 19 8.60 5.63 10.22
CA PHE A 19 9.56 5.53 9.12
C PHE A 19 8.93 5.78 7.74
N LEU A 20 7.71 5.32 7.49
CA LEU A 20 7.00 5.59 6.23
C LEU A 20 6.80 7.09 6.03
N ASN A 21 6.55 7.89 7.07
CA ASN A 21 6.54 9.35 6.95
C ASN A 21 7.87 9.91 6.42
N VAL A 22 9.00 9.38 6.89
CA VAL A 22 10.32 9.75 6.35
C VAL A 22 10.43 9.41 4.87
N LEU A 23 9.92 8.26 4.43
CA LEU A 23 9.88 7.89 3.01
C LEU A 23 9.04 8.88 2.20
N VAL A 24 7.83 9.18 2.67
CA VAL A 24 6.88 10.08 2.00
C VAL A 24 7.47 11.49 1.87
N ASP A 25 8.14 12.00 2.91
CA ASP A 25 8.70 13.36 2.89
C ASP A 25 9.97 13.47 2.02
N ARG A 26 10.80 12.43 1.98
CA ARG A 26 12.16 12.52 1.43
C ARG A 26 12.32 11.94 0.04
N LEU A 27 11.62 10.85 -0.29
CA LEU A 27 11.76 10.21 -1.61
C LEU A 27 11.34 11.09 -2.79
N PRO A 28 10.21 11.83 -2.74
CA PRO A 28 9.77 12.67 -3.87
C PRO A 28 10.76 13.78 -4.22
N VAL A 29 11.43 14.32 -3.21
CA VAL A 29 12.45 15.38 -3.35
C VAL A 29 13.88 14.83 -3.44
N GLY A 30 14.04 13.51 -3.47
CA GLY A 30 15.33 12.85 -3.65
C GLY A 30 16.31 12.97 -2.49
N LYS A 31 15.84 13.29 -1.28
CA LYS A 31 16.68 13.38 -0.06
C LYS A 31 17.05 12.01 0.49
N SER A 32 18.13 11.94 1.26
CA SER A 32 18.59 10.72 1.93
C SER A 32 17.62 10.28 3.04
N LEU A 33 17.35 8.98 3.13
CA LEU A 33 16.49 8.39 4.15
C LEU A 33 17.16 8.28 5.53
N VAL A 34 18.50 8.23 5.54
CA VAL A 34 19.28 7.97 6.75
C VAL A 34 19.73 9.26 7.43
N HIS A 35 20.14 10.26 6.65
CA HIS A 35 20.67 11.52 7.16
C HIS A 35 20.05 12.73 6.46
N PRO A 36 19.79 13.86 7.16
CA PRO A 36 19.95 14.06 8.62
C PRO A 36 18.86 13.34 9.44
N SER A 37 18.97 13.37 10.78
CA SER A 37 17.92 12.88 11.67
C SER A 37 16.61 13.67 11.51
N SER A 38 15.51 13.13 12.05
CA SER A 38 14.22 13.81 12.08
C SER A 38 14.33 15.18 12.77
N HIS A 39 13.74 16.20 12.14
CA HIS A 39 13.77 17.59 12.58
C HIS A 39 12.44 18.26 12.26
N CYS A 40 12.17 19.39 12.92
CA CYS A 40 11.00 20.20 12.58
C CYS A 40 11.29 21.06 11.34
N ASP A 41 10.43 21.02 10.32
CA ASP A 41 10.62 21.81 9.08
C ASP A 41 10.59 23.33 9.28
N ALA A 42 9.98 23.82 10.36
CA ALA A 42 9.84 25.26 10.61
C ALA A 42 11.02 25.86 11.38
N CYS A 43 11.54 25.16 12.39
CA CYS A 43 12.63 25.68 13.23
C CYS A 43 13.95 24.91 13.10
N ASN A 44 13.99 23.85 12.29
CA ASN A 44 15.12 22.94 12.14
C ASN A 44 15.63 22.31 13.44
N HIS A 45 14.85 22.37 14.52
CA HIS A 45 15.21 21.71 15.78
C HIS A 45 15.20 20.19 15.58
N LYS A 46 16.26 19.52 16.04
CA LYS A 46 16.36 18.06 16.03
C LYS A 46 15.34 17.48 17.02
N LEU A 47 14.48 16.59 16.54
CA LEU A 47 13.42 16.01 17.37
C LEU A 47 13.98 15.00 18.36
N SER A 48 13.48 15.03 19.60
CA SER A 48 13.82 14.05 20.63
C SER A 48 13.04 12.74 20.40
N PHE A 49 13.46 11.65 21.05
CA PHE A 49 12.73 10.38 21.00
C PHE A 49 11.26 10.52 21.45
N LEU A 50 10.98 11.38 22.44
CA LEU A 50 9.62 11.63 22.92
C LEU A 50 8.74 12.36 21.90
N ASP A 51 9.34 13.09 20.96
CA ASP A 51 8.60 13.74 19.87
C ASP A 51 8.32 12.77 18.71
N LEU A 52 9.01 11.61 18.69
CA LEU A 52 8.91 10.57 17.68
C LEU A 52 8.05 9.37 18.12
N ILE A 53 7.43 9.41 19.32
CA ILE A 53 6.50 8.34 19.73
C ILE A 53 5.26 8.40 18.82
N PRO A 54 5.06 7.41 17.93
CA PRO A 54 4.07 7.53 16.86
C PRO A 54 2.66 7.66 17.44
N VAL A 55 1.81 8.46 16.79
CA VAL A 55 0.43 8.84 17.17
C VAL A 55 0.38 9.62 18.50
N LEU A 56 0.98 9.10 19.57
CA LEU A 56 0.92 9.67 20.90
C LEU A 56 1.56 11.07 20.96
N SER A 57 2.73 11.26 20.36
CA SER A 57 3.40 12.57 20.36
C SER A 57 2.53 13.61 19.65
N TYR A 58 1.94 13.26 18.51
CA TYR A 58 1.04 14.14 17.75
C TYR A 58 -0.18 14.56 18.57
N LEU A 59 -0.85 13.61 19.22
CA LEU A 59 -2.05 13.85 20.03
C LEU A 59 -1.73 14.70 21.26
N MET A 60 -0.68 14.36 22.00
CA MET A 60 -0.26 15.11 23.20
C MET A 60 0.15 16.55 22.86
N LEU A 61 0.84 16.74 21.74
CA LEU A 61 1.26 18.05 21.26
C LEU A 61 0.14 18.81 20.52
N ARG A 62 -1.04 18.21 20.35
CA ARG A 62 -2.20 18.74 19.62
C ARG A 62 -1.83 19.20 18.20
N GLY A 63 -1.04 18.39 17.50
CA GLY A 63 -0.59 18.63 16.14
C GLY A 63 0.30 19.87 15.98
N ARG A 64 1.08 20.24 17.01
CA ARG A 64 2.01 21.37 16.96
C ARG A 64 3.39 21.00 17.46
N CYS A 65 4.44 21.55 16.86
CA CYS A 65 5.81 21.34 17.32
C CYS A 65 5.97 21.82 18.78
N ARG A 66 6.65 21.01 19.61
CA ARG A 66 6.95 21.32 21.01
C ARG A 66 7.71 22.64 21.17
N TYR A 67 8.63 22.93 20.25
CA TYR A 67 9.60 24.01 20.36
C TYR A 67 9.14 25.33 19.73
N CYS A 68 8.58 25.27 18.52
CA CYS A 68 8.19 26.47 17.76
C CYS A 68 6.67 26.62 17.55
N ARG A 69 5.85 25.67 18.02
CA ARG A 69 4.38 25.64 17.85
C ARG A 69 3.87 25.63 16.41
N ALA A 70 4.75 25.46 15.42
CA ALA A 70 4.36 25.26 14.03
C ALA A 70 3.45 24.02 13.90
N ARG A 71 2.50 24.05 12.96
CA ARG A 71 1.56 22.95 12.76
C ARG A 71 2.28 21.74 12.17
N ILE A 72 1.99 20.57 12.71
CA ILE A 72 2.46 19.28 12.21
C ILE A 72 1.38 18.75 11.24
N PRO A 73 1.75 18.37 10.00
CA PRO A 73 0.80 17.83 9.02
C PRO A 73 0.00 16.65 9.59
N LEU A 74 -1.32 16.66 9.36
CA LEU A 74 -2.20 15.57 9.80
C LEU A 74 -1.88 14.24 9.08
N ARG A 75 -1.24 14.30 7.90
CA ARG A 75 -0.67 13.13 7.21
C ARG A 75 0.10 12.23 8.17
N ILE A 76 0.95 12.80 9.02
CA ILE A 76 1.83 12.03 9.91
C ILE A 76 1.03 11.10 10.80
N LEU A 77 -0.04 11.64 11.40
CA LEU A 77 -0.97 10.87 12.23
C LEU A 77 -1.64 9.73 11.44
N TRP A 78 -2.11 10.02 10.22
CA TRP A 78 -2.81 9.02 9.39
C TRP A 78 -1.89 7.92 8.88
N VAL A 79 -0.64 8.23 8.51
CA VAL A 79 0.35 7.23 8.09
C VAL A 79 0.71 6.33 9.27
N GLU A 80 0.95 6.89 10.44
CA GLU A 80 1.28 6.13 11.64
C GLU A 80 0.11 5.24 12.08
N ALA A 81 -1.07 5.82 12.25
CA ALA A 81 -2.27 5.09 12.64
C ALA A 81 -2.67 4.04 11.59
N GLY A 82 -2.60 4.37 10.30
CA GLY A 82 -2.89 3.44 9.20
C GLY A 82 -1.93 2.25 9.19
N SER A 83 -0.63 2.49 9.38
CA SER A 83 0.37 1.42 9.48
C SER A 83 0.16 0.55 10.74
N GLY A 84 -0.15 1.16 11.89
CA GLY A 84 -0.51 0.41 13.10
C GLY A 84 -1.75 -0.47 12.91
N LEU A 85 -2.78 0.06 12.25
CA LEU A 85 -4.00 -0.66 11.92
C LEU A 85 -3.73 -1.82 10.94
N ILE A 86 -2.91 -1.60 9.92
CA ILE A 86 -2.48 -2.64 8.98
C ILE A 86 -1.83 -3.80 9.73
N PHE A 87 -0.88 -3.54 10.64
CA PHE A 87 -0.22 -4.61 11.38
C PHE A 87 -1.17 -5.34 12.32
N PHE A 88 -2.07 -4.62 12.99
CA PHE A 88 -3.12 -5.20 13.81
C PHE A 88 -4.00 -6.15 12.99
N LEU A 89 -4.51 -5.68 11.84
CA LEU A 89 -5.41 -6.45 10.98
C LEU A 89 -4.72 -7.65 10.34
N SER A 90 -3.47 -7.48 9.86
CA SER A 90 -2.69 -8.58 9.31
C SER A 90 -2.43 -9.65 10.36
N TYR A 91 -2.08 -9.28 11.60
CA TYR A 91 -1.85 -10.26 12.66
C TYR A 91 -3.17 -10.91 13.12
N TRP A 92 -4.25 -10.13 13.20
CA TRP A 92 -5.59 -10.65 13.48
C TRP A 92 -6.04 -11.69 12.46
N ARG A 93 -5.69 -11.48 11.19
CA ARG A 93 -6.10 -12.34 10.10
C ARG A 93 -5.23 -13.59 9.96
N PHE A 94 -3.91 -13.43 10.00
CA PHE A 94 -2.97 -14.48 9.62
C PHE A 94 -2.19 -15.06 10.80
N GLY A 95 -2.27 -14.47 11.99
CA GLY A 95 -1.47 -14.86 13.15
C GLY A 95 0.03 -14.65 12.94
N LEU A 96 0.86 -15.36 13.71
CA LEU A 96 2.31 -15.30 13.58
C LEU A 96 2.79 -16.23 12.46
N THR A 97 2.52 -15.83 11.22
CA THR A 97 2.85 -16.59 10.01
C THR A 97 3.65 -15.73 9.02
N ALA A 98 4.18 -16.34 7.97
CA ALA A 98 4.81 -15.60 6.89
C ALA A 98 3.80 -14.76 6.09
N GLU A 99 2.54 -15.22 5.98
CA GLU A 99 1.46 -14.45 5.34
C GLU A 99 1.24 -13.11 6.05
N PHE A 100 1.29 -13.07 7.39
CA PHE A 100 1.27 -11.82 8.15
C PHE A 100 2.40 -10.87 7.70
N ALA A 101 3.64 -11.36 7.64
CA ALA A 101 4.80 -10.52 7.33
C ALA A 101 4.76 -10.01 5.88
N ILE A 102 4.35 -10.86 4.93
CA ILE A 102 4.24 -10.52 3.51
C ILE A 102 3.10 -9.51 3.28
N THR A 103 1.93 -9.74 3.89
CA THR A 103 0.80 -8.82 3.78
C THR A 103 1.13 -7.47 4.41
N ALA A 104 1.72 -7.45 5.60
CA ALA A 104 2.16 -6.21 6.24
C ALA A 104 3.16 -5.43 5.36
N LEU A 105 4.15 -6.14 4.77
CA LEU A 105 5.13 -5.54 3.84
C LEU A 105 4.45 -4.90 2.63
N TRP A 106 3.58 -5.63 1.92
CA TRP A 106 2.86 -5.10 0.76
C TRP A 106 1.97 -3.93 1.13
N CYS A 107 1.22 -4.02 2.23
CA CYS A 107 0.40 -2.92 2.71
C CYS A 107 1.23 -1.68 3.05
N CYS A 108 2.44 -1.81 3.62
CA CYS A 108 3.34 -0.68 3.83
C CYS A 108 3.82 -0.04 2.52
N VAL A 109 4.12 -0.85 1.49
CA VAL A 109 4.49 -0.36 0.16
C VAL A 109 3.33 0.43 -0.44
N PHE A 110 2.12 -0.13 -0.46
CA PHE A 110 0.93 0.55 -0.98
C PHE A 110 0.56 1.78 -0.17
N LEU A 111 0.65 1.74 1.16
CA LEU A 111 0.42 2.91 2.03
C LEU A 111 1.38 4.05 1.68
N SER A 112 2.66 3.75 1.42
CA SER A 112 3.63 4.75 0.98
C SER A 112 3.24 5.36 -0.37
N ILE A 113 2.80 4.53 -1.33
CA ILE A 113 2.35 4.98 -2.64
C ILE A 113 1.10 5.87 -2.53
N ILE A 114 0.13 5.49 -1.68
CA ILE A 114 -1.10 6.25 -1.41
C ILE A 114 -0.75 7.68 -0.98
N PHE A 115 0.09 7.85 0.03
CA PHE A 115 0.37 9.20 0.55
C PHE A 115 1.29 10.01 -0.36
N ILE A 116 2.24 9.38 -1.07
CA ILE A 116 3.08 10.09 -2.05
C ILE A 116 2.24 10.53 -3.25
N ASP A 117 1.35 9.70 -3.74
CA ASP A 117 0.47 10.05 -4.85
C ASP A 117 -0.55 11.12 -4.43
N PHE A 118 -1.11 11.01 -3.23
CA PHE A 118 -2.04 12.00 -2.70
C PHE A 118 -1.43 13.41 -2.61
N GLU A 119 -0.17 13.52 -2.21
CA GLU A 119 0.50 14.82 -2.00
C GLU A 119 1.26 15.33 -3.21
N HIS A 120 1.94 14.44 -3.93
CA HIS A 120 2.84 14.79 -5.02
C HIS A 120 2.33 14.35 -6.40
N LYS A 121 1.30 13.50 -6.48
CA LYS A 121 0.78 12.91 -7.72
C LYS A 121 1.86 12.14 -8.50
N LEU A 122 2.70 11.43 -7.75
CA LEU A 122 3.84 10.69 -8.27
C LEU A 122 3.79 9.24 -7.82
N ILE A 123 4.10 8.32 -8.73
CA ILE A 123 4.43 6.94 -8.41
C ILE A 123 5.93 6.76 -8.68
N LEU A 124 6.71 6.71 -7.60
CA LEU A 124 8.16 6.73 -7.67
C LEU A 124 8.73 5.36 -8.02
N ASN A 125 9.51 5.29 -9.09
CA ASN A 125 10.29 4.10 -9.45
C ASN A 125 11.21 3.62 -8.30
N ARG A 126 11.63 4.55 -7.41
CA ARG A 126 12.43 4.26 -6.20
C ARG A 126 11.68 3.39 -5.18
N ILE A 127 10.37 3.28 -5.27
CA ILE A 127 9.54 2.36 -4.48
C ILE A 127 9.10 1.19 -5.35
N THR A 128 8.58 1.46 -6.55
CA THR A 128 7.97 0.44 -7.40
C THR A 128 8.95 -0.63 -7.86
N TYR A 129 10.17 -0.27 -8.27
CA TYR A 129 11.14 -1.26 -8.76
C TYR A 129 11.72 -2.13 -7.64
N PRO A 130 12.19 -1.59 -6.50
CA PRO A 130 12.59 -2.44 -5.37
C PRO A 130 11.46 -3.34 -4.89
N ALA A 131 10.23 -2.83 -4.80
CA ALA A 131 9.07 -3.64 -4.41
C ALA A 131 8.78 -4.77 -5.41
N ALA A 132 8.91 -4.52 -6.72
CA ALA A 132 8.77 -5.57 -7.74
C ALA A 132 9.85 -6.65 -7.61
N VAL A 133 11.11 -6.27 -7.34
CA VAL A 133 12.20 -7.23 -7.08
C VAL A 133 11.90 -8.06 -5.84
N VAL A 134 11.49 -7.42 -4.74
CA VAL A 134 11.09 -8.15 -3.51
C VAL A 134 9.93 -9.10 -3.80
N GLY A 135 8.92 -8.66 -4.55
CA GLY A 135 7.80 -9.51 -4.97
C GLY A 135 8.24 -10.74 -5.76
N LEU A 136 9.11 -10.56 -6.77
CA LEU A 136 9.64 -11.68 -7.55
C LEU A 136 10.47 -12.65 -6.69
N VAL A 137 11.24 -12.14 -5.72
CA VAL A 137 12.00 -12.99 -4.79
C VAL A 137 11.06 -13.79 -3.90
N ILE A 138 10.02 -13.17 -3.32
CA ILE A 138 9.01 -13.85 -2.51
C ILE A 138 8.33 -14.96 -3.31
N LEU A 139 7.87 -14.65 -4.53
CA LEU A 139 7.21 -15.60 -5.42
C LEU A 139 8.15 -16.75 -5.87
N GLY A 140 9.44 -16.43 -6.09
CA GLY A 140 10.46 -17.42 -6.45
C GLY A 140 10.76 -18.38 -5.29
N ILE A 141 10.86 -17.87 -4.06
CA ILE A 141 11.06 -18.70 -2.86
C ILE A 141 9.87 -19.64 -2.69
N ASP A 142 8.63 -19.13 -2.74
CA ASP A 142 7.40 -19.93 -2.63
C ASP A 142 7.32 -21.04 -3.69
N THR A 143 7.80 -20.77 -4.91
CA THR A 143 7.84 -21.76 -5.99
C THR A 143 8.83 -22.91 -5.71
N ILE A 144 9.97 -22.63 -5.08
CA ILE A 144 11.05 -23.61 -4.84
C ILE A 144 10.76 -24.46 -3.60
N SER A 145 10.13 -23.88 -2.59
CA SER A 145 9.95 -24.53 -1.30
C SER A 145 8.64 -25.31 -1.26
N SER A 146 8.72 -26.62 -1.54
CA SER A 146 7.58 -27.54 -1.56
C SER A 146 6.79 -27.58 -0.24
N ASP A 147 7.45 -27.26 0.88
CA ASP A 147 6.86 -27.22 2.23
C ASP A 147 6.38 -25.82 2.65
N TRP A 148 6.80 -24.76 1.94
CA TRP A 148 6.42 -23.39 2.29
C TRP A 148 5.13 -23.07 1.57
N ASN A 149 4.04 -23.43 2.23
CA ASN A 149 2.69 -22.96 1.96
C ASN A 149 2.58 -21.45 2.32
N LEU A 150 3.48 -20.61 1.81
CA LEU A 150 3.62 -19.18 2.12
C LEU A 150 2.54 -18.34 1.42
N LEU A 151 2.00 -18.86 0.31
CA LEU A 151 0.92 -18.25 -0.49
C LEU A 151 -0.27 -19.21 -0.66
N THR A 152 -0.62 -19.95 0.40
CA THR A 152 -1.79 -20.84 0.40
C THR A 152 -3.08 -20.07 0.12
N TYR A 153 -3.14 -18.80 0.53
CA TYR A 153 -4.23 -17.88 0.22
C TYR A 153 -4.47 -17.67 -1.29
N ILE A 154 -3.41 -17.71 -2.12
CA ILE A 154 -3.51 -17.60 -3.59
C ILE A 154 -3.85 -18.95 -4.22
N LYS A 155 -3.34 -20.06 -3.68
CA LYS A 155 -3.58 -21.42 -4.19
C LYS A 155 -5.04 -21.87 -4.12
N SER A 156 -5.84 -21.34 -3.19
CA SER A 156 -7.21 -21.82 -2.95
C SER A 156 -8.20 -21.54 -4.08
N PHE A 157 -7.85 -20.71 -5.07
CA PHE A 157 -8.79 -20.15 -6.04
C PHE A 157 -8.70 -20.70 -7.47
N TRP A 158 -7.71 -21.54 -7.80
CA TRP A 158 -7.52 -22.09 -9.15
C TRP A 158 -7.40 -23.63 -9.13
N PRO A 159 -7.77 -24.32 -10.23
CA PRO A 159 -7.76 -25.78 -10.33
C PRO A 159 -6.41 -26.36 -9.93
N GLU A 160 -6.42 -27.44 -9.15
CA GLU A 160 -5.24 -28.12 -8.58
C GLU A 160 -4.18 -28.53 -9.64
N SER A 161 -4.52 -28.50 -10.92
CA SER A 161 -3.65 -28.76 -12.05
C SER A 161 -3.51 -27.55 -13.00
N GLY A 162 -2.28 -27.05 -13.20
CA GLY A 162 -1.98 -26.06 -14.24
C GLY A 162 -0.71 -25.24 -14.00
N ILE A 163 -0.22 -24.59 -15.06
CA ILE A 163 0.96 -23.70 -15.01
C ILE A 163 0.70 -22.46 -14.14
N LEU A 164 -0.57 -22.05 -13.98
CA LEU A 164 -0.99 -20.96 -13.09
C LEU A 164 -0.93 -21.30 -11.59
N ASN A 165 -0.70 -22.56 -11.20
CA ASN A 165 -0.49 -22.91 -9.78
C ASN A 165 0.92 -22.57 -9.28
N ILE A 166 1.82 -22.24 -10.20
CA ILE A 166 3.17 -21.80 -9.87
C ILE A 166 3.07 -20.32 -9.48
N ALA A 167 3.32 -19.98 -8.22
CA ALA A 167 3.12 -18.64 -7.67
C ALA A 167 3.80 -17.55 -8.49
N ILE A 168 5.06 -17.76 -8.90
CA ILE A 168 5.78 -16.79 -9.73
C ILE A 168 5.14 -16.60 -11.11
N VAL A 169 4.64 -17.67 -11.71
CA VAL A 169 3.95 -17.58 -13.01
C VAL A 169 2.64 -16.84 -12.86
N ASN A 170 1.86 -17.15 -11.83
CA ASN A 170 0.61 -16.46 -11.54
C ASN A 170 0.83 -14.95 -11.33
N GLY A 171 1.74 -14.57 -10.43
CA GLY A 171 2.05 -13.16 -10.17
C GLY A 171 2.53 -12.42 -11.42
N ILE A 172 3.40 -13.04 -12.23
CA ILE A 172 3.90 -12.44 -13.48
C ILE A 172 2.75 -12.28 -14.48
N ILE A 173 1.90 -13.29 -14.66
CA ILE A 173 0.75 -13.21 -15.57
C ILE A 173 -0.23 -12.11 -15.11
N ALA A 174 -0.57 -12.07 -13.83
CA ALA A 174 -1.42 -11.03 -13.25
C ALA A 174 -0.83 -9.63 -13.49
N GLY A 175 0.47 -9.47 -13.22
CA GLY A 175 1.19 -8.22 -13.45
C GLY A 175 1.21 -7.84 -14.92
N ALA A 176 1.47 -8.78 -15.82
CA ALA A 176 1.51 -8.56 -17.25
C ALA A 176 0.13 -8.17 -17.80
N ILE A 177 -0.95 -8.78 -17.33
CA ILE A 177 -2.33 -8.41 -17.67
C ILE A 177 -2.60 -6.98 -17.23
N GLY A 178 -2.27 -6.62 -16.00
CA GLY A 178 -2.45 -5.26 -15.50
C GLY A 178 -1.65 -4.22 -16.27
N PHE A 179 -0.38 -4.52 -16.55
CA PHE A 179 0.47 -3.69 -17.37
C PHE A 179 -0.13 -3.49 -18.75
N ALA A 180 -0.49 -4.58 -19.44
CA ALA A 180 -1.06 -4.53 -20.78
C ALA A 180 -2.38 -3.75 -20.83
N PHE A 181 -3.27 -3.99 -19.86
CA PHE A 181 -4.56 -3.30 -19.77
C PHE A 181 -4.40 -1.78 -19.70
N PHE A 182 -3.60 -1.28 -18.75
CA PHE A 182 -3.39 0.16 -18.61
C PHE A 182 -2.47 0.74 -19.69
N PHE A 183 -1.55 -0.05 -20.24
CA PHE A 183 -0.72 0.38 -21.37
C PHE A 183 -1.54 0.60 -22.64
N ILE A 184 -2.51 -0.27 -22.93
CA ILE A 184 -3.45 -0.06 -24.05
C ILE A 184 -4.25 1.24 -23.85
N ILE A 185 -4.75 1.49 -22.63
CA ILE A 185 -5.46 2.74 -22.31
C ILE A 185 -4.55 3.96 -22.52
N PHE A 186 -3.29 3.87 -22.10
CA PHE A 186 -2.30 4.91 -22.32
C PHE A 186 -2.01 5.16 -23.80
N LEU A 187 -1.93 4.11 -24.64
CA LEU A 187 -1.75 4.27 -26.08
C LEU A 187 -2.95 4.96 -26.74
N ILE A 188 -4.17 4.65 -26.29
CA ILE A 188 -5.40 5.25 -26.81
C ILE A 188 -5.51 6.73 -26.38
N ASN A 189 -5.15 7.03 -25.12
CA ASN A 189 -5.19 8.39 -24.58
C ASN A 189 -3.93 8.69 -23.74
N PRO A 190 -2.83 9.14 -24.38
CA PRO A 190 -1.55 9.38 -23.69
C PRO A 190 -1.60 10.46 -22.60
N GLY A 191 -2.60 11.36 -22.65
CA GLY A 191 -2.81 12.37 -21.61
C GLY A 191 -3.78 11.94 -20.51
N GLY A 192 -4.43 10.77 -20.64
CA GLY A 192 -5.45 10.30 -19.71
C GLY A 192 -4.90 9.57 -18.49
N MET A 193 -3.74 8.92 -18.61
CA MET A 193 -3.16 8.08 -17.55
C MET A 193 -1.64 8.19 -17.49
N GLY A 194 -1.06 8.12 -16.29
CA GLY A 194 0.38 8.19 -16.11
C GLY A 194 1.06 6.84 -16.32
N MET A 195 2.31 6.85 -16.82
CA MET A 195 3.16 5.64 -16.82
C MET A 195 3.40 5.07 -15.41
N GLY A 196 3.21 5.88 -14.37
CA GLY A 196 3.22 5.43 -12.99
C GLY A 196 2.11 4.41 -12.69
N ASP A 197 0.89 4.66 -13.17
CA ASP A 197 -0.29 3.81 -12.90
C ASP A 197 -0.13 2.42 -13.53
N ILE A 198 0.43 2.38 -14.74
CA ILE A 198 0.74 1.14 -15.47
C ILE A 198 1.72 0.27 -14.68
N LYS A 199 2.78 0.89 -14.12
CA LYS A 199 3.77 0.18 -13.30
C LYS A 199 3.19 -0.25 -11.95
N LEU A 200 2.31 0.56 -11.36
CA LEU A 200 1.59 0.21 -10.15
C LEU A 200 0.69 -1.01 -10.40
N ALA A 201 -0.01 -1.08 -11.53
CA ALA A 201 -0.82 -2.24 -11.88
C ALA A 201 0.00 -3.53 -12.02
N PHE A 202 1.19 -3.44 -12.60
CA PHE A 202 2.13 -4.57 -12.62
C PHE A 202 2.50 -5.02 -11.19
N LEU A 203 2.80 -4.07 -10.31
CA LEU A 203 3.12 -4.34 -8.91
C LEU A 203 1.95 -4.96 -8.14
N ILE A 204 0.72 -4.49 -8.39
CA ILE A 204 -0.50 -5.06 -7.81
C ILE A 204 -0.67 -6.51 -8.24
N GLY A 205 -0.43 -6.82 -9.52
CA GLY A 205 -0.47 -8.19 -10.01
C GLY A 205 0.57 -9.10 -9.35
N LEU A 206 1.80 -8.62 -9.16
CA LEU A 206 2.83 -9.38 -8.41
C LEU A 206 2.44 -9.60 -6.94
N ALA A 207 1.78 -8.63 -6.31
CA ALA A 207 1.40 -8.71 -4.90
C ALA A 207 0.18 -9.62 -4.66
N THR A 208 -0.79 -9.62 -5.56
CA THR A 208 -2.10 -10.26 -5.35
C THR A 208 -2.29 -11.56 -6.13
N GLY A 209 -1.67 -11.69 -7.31
CA GLY A 209 -1.93 -12.80 -8.23
C GLY A 209 -3.38 -12.82 -8.75
N LEU A 210 -3.66 -13.69 -9.71
CA LEU A 210 -5.01 -14.02 -10.15
C LEU A 210 -5.64 -15.06 -9.20
N PRO A 211 -6.95 -14.96 -8.92
CA PRO A 211 -7.91 -13.99 -9.47
C PRO A 211 -7.99 -12.65 -8.71
N LEU A 212 -7.35 -12.56 -7.54
CA LEU A 212 -7.44 -11.42 -6.62
C LEU A 212 -7.02 -10.09 -7.22
N PHE A 213 -6.13 -10.10 -8.20
CA PHE A 213 -5.74 -8.94 -9.00
C PHE A 213 -6.96 -8.21 -9.58
N VAL A 214 -7.95 -8.95 -10.09
CA VAL A 214 -9.18 -8.37 -10.65
C VAL A 214 -10.00 -7.69 -9.56
N VAL A 215 -10.09 -8.32 -8.39
CA VAL A 215 -10.77 -7.74 -7.21
C VAL A 215 -10.08 -6.46 -6.77
N ALA A 216 -8.74 -6.46 -6.69
CA ALA A 216 -7.96 -5.28 -6.32
C ALA A 216 -8.17 -4.11 -7.29
N LEU A 217 -8.14 -4.37 -8.61
CA LEU A 217 -8.43 -3.35 -9.61
C LEU A 217 -9.87 -2.84 -9.50
N LEU A 218 -10.84 -3.73 -9.35
CA LEU A 218 -12.25 -3.35 -9.26
C LEU A 218 -12.50 -2.46 -8.04
N ILE A 219 -12.01 -2.85 -6.87
CA ILE A 219 -12.12 -2.04 -5.65
C ILE A 219 -11.44 -0.68 -5.86
N GLY A 220 -10.24 -0.64 -6.43
CA GLY A 220 -9.54 0.61 -6.70
C GLY A 220 -10.30 1.55 -7.65
N ILE A 221 -10.87 1.00 -8.73
CA ILE A 221 -11.70 1.74 -9.70
C ILE A 221 -12.98 2.27 -9.03
N LEU A 222 -13.66 1.44 -8.23
CA LEU A 222 -14.88 1.83 -7.52
C LEU A 222 -14.61 2.94 -6.51
N LEU A 223 -13.54 2.82 -5.71
CA LEU A 223 -13.14 3.84 -4.74
C LEU A 223 -12.75 5.14 -5.43
N GLY A 224 -12.00 5.08 -6.53
CA GLY A 224 -11.62 6.25 -7.31
C GLY A 224 -12.82 6.94 -7.97
N GLY A 225 -13.75 6.16 -8.52
CA GLY A 225 -15.00 6.66 -9.08
C GLY A 225 -15.90 7.32 -8.03
N LEU A 226 -16.06 6.70 -6.86
CA LEU A 226 -16.82 7.26 -5.74
C LEU A 226 -16.20 8.59 -5.26
N ALA A 227 -14.88 8.62 -5.09
CA ALA A 227 -14.18 9.84 -4.70
C ALA A 227 -14.31 10.95 -5.74
N ALA A 228 -14.23 10.61 -7.04
CA ALA A 228 -14.45 11.56 -8.12
C ALA A 228 -15.87 12.16 -8.09
N ILE A 229 -16.90 11.33 -7.87
CA ILE A 229 -18.29 11.77 -7.74
C ILE A 229 -18.43 12.74 -6.55
N ILE A 230 -17.88 12.37 -5.37
CA ILE A 230 -17.92 13.23 -4.17
C ILE A 230 -17.23 14.57 -4.44
N LEU A 231 -16.07 14.56 -5.09
CA LEU A 231 -15.31 15.78 -5.40
C LEU A 231 -16.06 16.71 -6.36
N LEU A 232 -16.73 16.14 -7.38
CA LEU A 232 -17.50 16.88 -8.36
C LEU A 232 -18.78 17.49 -7.75
N VAL A 233 -19.45 16.77 -6.86
CA VAL A 233 -20.71 17.21 -6.24
C VAL A 233 -20.48 18.22 -5.11
N PHE A 234 -19.53 17.96 -4.21
CA PHE A 234 -19.40 18.71 -2.95
C PHE A 234 -18.25 19.71 -2.91
N LEU A 235 -17.16 19.50 -3.69
CA LEU A 235 -15.90 20.24 -3.50
C LEU A 235 -15.57 21.23 -4.62
N LYS A 236 -16.54 21.56 -5.48
CA LYS A 236 -16.41 22.50 -6.62
C LYS A 236 -15.14 22.29 -7.46
N LYS A 237 -14.64 21.05 -7.54
CA LYS A 237 -13.53 20.71 -8.44
C LYS A 237 -14.02 20.66 -9.88
N GLY A 238 -13.23 21.20 -10.79
CA GLY A 238 -13.51 21.13 -12.21
C GLY A 238 -13.33 19.70 -12.73
N ARG A 239 -14.06 19.34 -13.80
CA ARG A 239 -13.91 18.02 -14.47
C ARG A 239 -12.48 17.72 -14.97
N LYS A 240 -11.62 18.74 -15.05
CA LYS A 240 -10.22 18.65 -15.50
C LYS A 240 -9.21 18.61 -14.34
N ASP A 241 -9.66 18.68 -13.10
CA ASP A 241 -8.75 18.63 -11.96
C ASP A 241 -8.17 17.24 -11.82
N VAL A 242 -6.83 17.16 -11.80
CA VAL A 242 -6.12 15.89 -11.68
C VAL A 242 -6.40 15.28 -10.30
N ILE A 243 -7.09 14.14 -10.32
CA ILE A 243 -7.34 13.28 -9.16
C ILE A 243 -6.15 12.31 -9.07
N PRO A 244 -5.57 12.11 -7.88
CA PRO A 244 -4.50 11.13 -7.68
C PRO A 244 -5.09 9.71 -7.78
N TYR A 245 -5.11 9.16 -9.00
CA TYR A 245 -5.73 7.86 -9.31
C TYR A 245 -4.98 6.70 -8.65
N GLY A 246 -3.64 6.79 -8.61
CA GLY A 246 -2.77 5.81 -7.96
C GLY A 246 -3.11 5.58 -6.48
N THR A 247 -3.59 6.60 -5.78
CA THR A 247 -4.06 6.53 -4.39
C THR A 247 -5.17 5.50 -4.24
N PHE A 248 -6.20 5.57 -5.10
CA PHE A 248 -7.33 4.63 -5.05
C PHE A 248 -6.94 3.26 -5.58
N LEU A 249 -6.11 3.23 -6.63
CA LEU A 249 -5.59 2.00 -7.20
C LEU A 249 -4.75 1.21 -6.17
N ALA A 250 -4.01 1.88 -5.30
CA ALA A 250 -3.22 1.28 -4.22
C ALA A 250 -4.04 0.95 -2.95
N LEU A 251 -5.24 1.52 -2.76
CA LEU A 251 -6.16 1.09 -1.70
C LEU A 251 -6.79 -0.27 -1.99
N GLY A 252 -7.10 -0.53 -3.27
CA GLY A 252 -7.61 -1.81 -3.77
C GLY A 252 -6.84 -3.04 -3.23
N PRO A 253 -5.53 -3.18 -3.50
CA PRO A 253 -4.74 -4.31 -3.03
C PRO A 253 -4.63 -4.38 -1.50
N ILE A 254 -4.68 -3.27 -0.75
CA ILE A 254 -4.67 -3.35 0.72
C ILE A 254 -5.91 -4.09 1.22
N ILE A 255 -7.09 -3.78 0.66
CA ILE A 255 -8.34 -4.44 1.01
C ILE A 255 -8.32 -5.90 0.52
N THR A 256 -7.88 -6.12 -0.71
CA THR A 256 -7.82 -7.47 -1.31
C THR A 256 -6.83 -8.38 -0.60
N LEU A 257 -5.70 -7.89 -0.11
CA LEU A 257 -4.75 -8.72 0.63
C LEU A 257 -5.29 -9.19 1.99
N LEU A 258 -6.25 -8.46 2.57
CA LEU A 258 -6.84 -8.79 3.86
C LEU A 258 -8.14 -9.62 3.73
N TRP A 259 -8.95 -9.32 2.71
CA TRP A 259 -10.31 -9.88 2.55
C TRP A 259 -10.66 -10.29 1.11
N GLY A 260 -9.68 -10.37 0.22
CA GLY A 260 -9.92 -10.60 -1.20
C GLY A 260 -10.65 -11.91 -1.49
N ASN A 261 -10.32 -12.97 -0.76
CA ASN A 261 -10.97 -14.28 -0.93
C ASN A 261 -12.44 -14.19 -0.53
N GLU A 262 -12.77 -13.60 0.61
CA GLU A 262 -14.16 -13.46 1.04
C GLU A 262 -14.99 -12.59 0.10
N ILE A 263 -14.39 -11.52 -0.44
CA ILE A 263 -15.06 -10.66 -1.41
C ILE A 263 -15.34 -11.44 -2.70
N PHE A 264 -14.38 -12.26 -3.14
CA PHE A 264 -14.54 -13.08 -4.34
C PHE A 264 -15.54 -14.21 -4.13
N ASP A 265 -15.48 -14.94 -3.01
CA ASP A 265 -16.42 -16.00 -2.65
C ASP A 265 -17.84 -15.46 -2.51
N TRP A 266 -17.99 -14.30 -1.87
CA TRP A 266 -19.27 -13.61 -1.79
C TRP A 266 -19.82 -13.29 -3.18
N TYR A 267 -18.97 -12.79 -4.10
CA TYR A 267 -19.38 -12.52 -5.47
C TYR A 267 -19.82 -13.79 -6.21
N LEU A 268 -19.08 -14.90 -6.07
CA LEU A 268 -19.45 -16.17 -6.67
C LEU A 268 -20.76 -16.74 -6.12
N SER A 269 -21.02 -16.55 -4.82
CA SER A 269 -22.25 -17.05 -4.17
C SER A 269 -23.55 -16.38 -4.68
N LEU A 270 -23.44 -15.30 -5.45
CA LEU A 270 -24.58 -14.64 -6.09
C LEU A 270 -25.08 -15.34 -7.36
N PHE A 271 -24.34 -16.32 -7.87
CA PHE A 271 -24.62 -17.07 -9.10
C PHE A 271 -24.66 -18.58 -8.85
#